data_AF-A0A1B6GLG5-F1
#
_entry.id   AF-A0A1B6GLG5-F1
#
_cell.length_a   1.000
_cell.length_b   1.000
_cell.length_c   1.000
_cell.angle_alpha   90.00
_cell.angle_beta   90.00
_cell.angle_gamma   90.00
#
_symmetry.space_group_name_H-M   'P 1'
#
loop_
_entity.id
_entity.type
_entity.pdbx_description
1 polymer ?
#
loop_
_entity_poly.entity_id
_entity_poly.type
_entity_poly.pdbx_seq_one_letter_code
_entity_poly.pdbx_strand_id
1 'polypeptide(L)'
;VDNNYKNITIFHQNIQDLNSRKEQLEIILTEIDPDIIVLTEHNMNKVELERFNLRHYSTTTYYSRTTTTGGGVIILVKESLEGKQFVSKSVQQLCEDKLWNAVWL
;
A
#
# COMPACT_ATOMS: atom_id res chain seq x y z
N VAL A 1 -31.44 19.96 9.87
CA VAL A 1 -30.88 18.67 10.32
C VAL A 1 -29.53 18.57 9.65
N ASP A 2 -28.47 18.94 10.35
CA ASP A 2 -27.13 18.86 9.79
C ASP A 2 -26.75 17.38 9.76
N ASN A 3 -26.68 16.81 8.56
CA ASN A 3 -26.14 15.47 8.42
C ASN A 3 -24.65 15.54 8.73
N ASN A 4 -24.27 15.08 9.91
CA ASN A 4 -22.89 15.00 10.37
C ASN A 4 -22.21 13.79 9.69
N TYR A 5 -21.95 13.90 8.39
CA TYR A 5 -21.16 12.89 7.68
C TYR A 5 -19.70 13.02 8.09
N LYS A 6 -19.12 11.94 8.61
CA LYS A 6 -17.69 11.86 8.85
C LYS A 6 -16.99 11.79 7.48
N ASN A 7 -16.18 12.78 7.16
CA ASN A 7 -15.32 12.75 5.98
C ASN A 7 -14.27 11.64 6.16
N ILE A 8 -14.00 10.89 5.09
CA ILE A 8 -12.89 9.93 5.03
C ILE A 8 -11.73 10.60 4.32
N THR A 9 -10.56 10.60 4.93
CA THR A 9 -9.34 11.14 4.33
C THR A 9 -8.46 10.04 3.73
N ILE A 10 -8.01 10.26 2.50
CA ILE A 10 -7.15 9.31 1.77
C ILE A 10 -5.84 10.01 1.44
N PHE A 11 -4.74 9.47 1.93
CA PHE A 11 -3.40 9.89 1.60
C PHE A 11 -2.79 8.91 0.58
N HIS A 12 -2.35 9.43 -0.56
CA HIS A 12 -1.65 8.66 -1.58
C HIS A 12 -0.27 9.25 -1.84
N GLN A 13 0.76 8.41 -1.85
CA GLN A 13 2.12 8.81 -2.19
C GLN A 13 2.85 7.70 -2.96
N ASN A 14 3.50 8.08 -4.06
CA ASN A 14 4.55 7.25 -4.62
C ASN A 14 5.78 7.38 -3.73
N ILE A 15 6.09 6.34 -2.94
CA ILE A 15 7.08 6.43 -1.87
C ILE A 15 8.50 6.17 -2.35
N GLN A 16 8.69 5.56 -3.54
CA GLN A 16 10.01 5.27 -4.12
C GLN A 16 10.98 4.68 -3.07
N ASP A 17 10.69 3.45 -2.64
CA ASP A 17 11.27 2.70 -1.51
C ASP A 17 10.73 3.09 -0.12
N LEU A 18 9.86 2.24 0.42
CA LEU A 18 9.24 2.45 1.73
C LEU A 18 10.21 2.21 2.88
N ASN A 19 11.14 1.25 2.74
CA ASN A 19 11.99 0.85 3.84
C ASN A 19 12.95 1.97 4.25
N SER A 20 13.50 2.70 3.27
CA SER A 20 14.39 3.84 3.51
C SER A 20 13.68 5.11 4.00
N ARG A 21 12.33 5.17 3.94
CA ARG A 21 11.54 6.38 4.22
C ARG A 21 10.53 6.23 5.35
N LYS A 22 10.49 5.07 6.01
CA LYS A 22 9.48 4.75 7.02
C LYS A 22 9.43 5.79 8.14
N GLU A 23 10.56 6.22 8.67
CA GLU A 23 10.61 7.16 9.79
C GLU A 23 10.06 8.54 9.41
N GLN A 24 10.48 9.07 8.26
CA GLN A 24 9.95 10.35 7.76
C GLN A 24 8.46 10.27 7.45
N LEU A 25 8.03 9.13 6.90
CA LEU A 25 6.61 8.87 6.65
C LEU A 25 5.81 8.88 7.96
N GLU A 26 6.30 8.22 9.02
CA GLU A 26 5.62 8.22 10.33
C GLU A 26 5.44 9.64 10.88
N ILE A 27 6.45 10.50 10.76
CA ILE A 27 6.36 11.91 11.19
C ILE A 27 5.23 12.62 10.41
N ILE A 28 5.24 12.54 9.08
CA ILE A 28 4.21 13.17 8.24
C ILE A 28 2.82 12.66 8.63
N LEU A 29 2.66 11.35 8.84
CA LEU A 29 1.39 10.74 9.19
C LEU A 29 0.85 11.18 10.55
N THR A 30 1.70 11.58 11.49
CA THR A 30 1.22 12.19 12.75
C THR A 30 0.60 13.56 12.55
N GLU A 31 1.01 14.29 11.51
CA GLU A 31 0.49 15.63 11.21
C GLU A 31 -0.80 15.58 10.38
N ILE A 32 -0.84 14.71 9.36
CA ILE A 32 -1.97 14.63 8.44
C ILE A 32 -3.08 13.65 8.89
N ASP A 33 -2.72 12.66 9.71
CA ASP A 33 -3.63 11.68 10.34
C ASP A 33 -4.73 11.08 9.43
N PRO A 34 -4.39 10.55 8.24
CA PRO A 34 -5.37 10.07 7.28
C PRO A 34 -6.12 8.83 7.77
N ASP A 35 -7.33 8.59 7.24
CA ASP A 35 -8.08 7.36 7.49
C ASP A 35 -7.53 6.17 6.66
N ILE A 36 -7.07 6.45 5.44
CA ILE A 36 -6.54 5.46 4.49
C ILE A 36 -5.21 5.96 3.91
N ILE A 37 -4.23 5.08 3.82
CA ILE A 37 -2.91 5.32 3.23
C ILE A 37 -2.74 4.40 2.02
N VAL A 38 -2.34 4.96 0.89
CA VAL A 38 -1.96 4.22 -0.32
C VAL A 38 -0.53 4.58 -0.70
N LEU A 39 0.37 3.60 -0.62
CA LEU A 39 1.78 3.78 -1.00
C LEU A 39 2.10 2.93 -2.21
N THR A 40 2.60 3.56 -3.27
CA THR A 40 3.06 2.87 -4.49
C THR A 40 4.57 2.92 -4.59
N GLU A 41 5.18 2.00 -5.36
CA GLU A 41 6.64 1.85 -5.46
C GLU A 41 7.30 1.60 -4.09
N HIS A 42 6.68 0.76 -3.26
CA HIS A 42 7.22 0.45 -1.93
C HIS A 42 8.48 -0.42 -1.97
N ASN A 43 8.73 -1.13 -3.09
CA ASN A 43 9.93 -1.92 -3.39
C ASN A 43 10.26 -3.10 -2.46
N MET A 44 9.50 -3.30 -1.38
CA MET A 44 9.59 -4.47 -0.50
C MET A 44 8.99 -5.74 -1.12
N ASN A 45 9.55 -6.89 -0.77
CA ASN A 45 9.02 -8.21 -1.08
C ASN A 45 7.92 -8.67 -0.09
N LYS A 46 7.30 -9.83 -0.35
CA LYS A 46 6.24 -10.38 0.51
C LYS A 46 6.66 -10.59 1.96
N VAL A 47 7.86 -11.14 2.21
CA VAL A 47 8.35 -11.41 3.57
C VAL A 47 8.61 -10.10 4.33
N GLU A 48 9.12 -9.09 3.64
CA GLU A 48 9.32 -7.75 4.21
C GLU A 48 7.98 -7.08 4.54
N LEU A 49 6.98 -7.18 3.64
CA LEU A 49 5.63 -6.67 3.87
C LEU A 49 4.89 -7.39 5.02
N GLU A 50 5.08 -8.70 5.19
CA GLU A 50 4.52 -9.46 6.31
C GLU A 50 5.08 -9.01 7.67
N ARG A 51 6.30 -8.44 7.67
CA ARG A 51 6.96 -7.90 8.87
C ARG A 51 6.78 -6.38 8.99
N PHE A 52 6.28 -5.74 7.94
CA PHE A 52 6.07 -4.30 7.91
C PHE A 52 4.95 -3.93 8.88
N ASN A 53 5.21 -2.90 9.66
CA ASN A 53 4.25 -2.27 10.53
C ASN A 53 4.36 -0.76 10.37
N LEU A 54 3.24 -0.06 10.55
CA LEU A 54 3.16 1.39 10.57
C LEU A 54 2.24 1.75 11.72
N ARG A 55 2.71 2.56 12.67
CA ARG A 55 1.97 2.80 13.93
C ARG A 55 0.57 3.33 13.65
N HIS A 56 -0.44 2.78 14.33
CA HIS A 56 -1.86 3.15 14.22
C HIS A 56 -2.54 2.78 12.89
N TYR A 57 -1.85 2.04 12.03
CA TYR A 57 -2.39 1.56 10.75
C TYR A 57 -2.22 0.05 10.62
N SER A 58 -3.24 -0.58 10.05
CA SER A 58 -3.21 -2.00 9.69
C SER A 58 -3.14 -2.15 8.17
N THR A 59 -2.32 -3.09 7.72
CA THR A 59 -2.23 -3.43 6.29
C THR A 59 -3.52 -4.13 5.85
N THR A 60 -4.27 -3.54 4.92
CA THR A 60 -5.50 -4.13 4.38
C THR A 60 -5.19 -5.03 3.19
N THR A 61 -4.43 -4.52 2.22
CA THR A 61 -4.02 -5.28 1.05
C THR A 61 -2.70 -4.76 0.51
N TYR A 62 -1.97 -5.61 -0.20
CA TYR A 62 -0.74 -5.24 -0.86
C TYR A 62 -0.55 -6.06 -2.12
N TYR A 63 0.33 -5.56 -2.97
CA TYR A 63 0.87 -6.27 -4.11
C TYR A 63 2.38 -6.00 -4.15
N SER A 64 3.17 -7.07 -4.14
CA SER A 64 4.60 -7.02 -4.41
C SER A 64 4.86 -7.69 -5.75
N ARG A 65 5.77 -7.12 -6.55
CA ARG A 65 6.30 -7.83 -7.71
C ARG A 65 7.04 -9.08 -7.26
N THR A 66 7.01 -10.11 -8.10
CA THR A 66 7.65 -11.40 -7.81
C THR A 66 8.83 -11.71 -8.72
N THR A 67 8.87 -11.07 -9.89
CA THR A 67 9.82 -11.39 -10.97
C THR A 67 10.84 -10.30 -11.24
N THR A 68 10.52 -9.04 -10.95
CA THR A 68 11.42 -7.89 -11.12
C THR A 68 11.59 -7.14 -9.81
N THR A 69 12.72 -6.45 -9.65
CA THR A 69 12.90 -5.47 -8.58
C THR A 69 12.10 -4.20 -8.87
N GLY A 70 11.70 -3.50 -7.82
CA GLY A 70 10.93 -2.25 -7.92
C GLY A 70 9.42 -2.46 -8.03
N GLY A 71 8.63 -1.41 -7.78
CA GLY A 71 7.18 -1.45 -7.85
C GLY A 71 6.48 -1.83 -6.54
N GLY A 72 5.25 -2.28 -6.70
CA GLY A 72 4.39 -2.71 -5.61
C GLY A 72 3.50 -1.59 -5.05
N VAL A 73 2.39 -1.99 -4.44
CA VAL A 73 1.40 -1.11 -3.80
C VAL A 73 1.02 -1.70 -2.45
N ILE A 74 0.90 -0.86 -1.43
CA ILE A 74 0.32 -1.24 -0.14
C ILE A 74 -0.80 -0.26 0.22
N ILE A 75 -1.92 -0.79 0.71
CA ILE A 75 -3.04 -0.04 1.25
C ILE A 75 -3.15 -0.34 2.74
N LEU A 76 -3.09 0.71 3.54
CA LEU A 76 -3.26 0.65 4.98
C LEU A 76 -4.48 1.45 5.41
N VAL A 77 -5.10 1.01 6.49
CA VAL A 77 -6.25 1.65 7.10
C VAL A 77 -5.94 1.95 8.56
N LYS A 78 -6.41 3.10 9.04
CA LYS A 78 -6.31 3.47 10.45
C LYS A 78 -6.97 2.40 11.32
N GLU A 79 -6.35 2.01 12.43
CA GLU A 79 -6.82 0.92 13.31
C GLU A 79 -8.24 1.12 13.85
N SER A 80 -8.73 2.36 13.90
CA SER A 80 -10.11 2.69 14.30
C SER A 80 -11.16 2.44 13.21
N LEU A 81 -10.74 2.00 12.02
CA LEU A 81 -11.58 1.69 10.88
C LEU A 81 -11.38 0.23 10.44
N GLU A 82 -12.47 -0.41 10.04
CA GLU A 82 -12.44 -1.78 9.53
C GLU A 82 -12.11 -1.77 8.03
N GLY A 83 -10.89 -2.19 7.69
CA GLY A 83 -10.49 -2.47 6.31
C GLY A 83 -10.70 -3.94 5.97
N LYS A 84 -11.29 -4.22 4.81
CA LYS A 84 -11.44 -5.59 4.30
C LYS A 84 -10.86 -5.71 2.91
N GLN A 85 -9.96 -6.67 2.72
CA GLN A 85 -9.49 -7.03 1.40
C GLN A 85 -10.64 -7.64 0.58
N PHE A 86 -10.89 -7.09 -0.60
CA PHE A 86 -11.72 -7.73 -1.61
C PHE A 86 -10.85 -8.61 -2.51
N VAL A 87 -11.22 -9.88 -2.66
CA VAL A 87 -10.50 -10.85 -3.48
C VAL A 87 -11.45 -11.43 -4.51
N SER A 88 -11.14 -11.24 -5.79
CA SER A 88 -11.83 -11.87 -6.92
C SER A 88 -10.82 -12.40 -7.92
N LYS A 89 -11.00 -13.64 -8.39
CA LYS A 89 -10.14 -14.26 -9.40
C LYS A 89 -10.09 -13.45 -10.70
N SER A 90 -11.24 -12.91 -11.14
CA SER A 90 -11.30 -12.11 -12.36
C SER A 90 -10.53 -10.80 -12.23
N VAL A 91 -10.52 -10.18 -11.04
CA VAL A 91 -9.74 -8.96 -10.78
C VAL A 91 -8.24 -9.28 -10.68
N GLN A 92 -7.87 -10.39 -10.05
CA GLN A 92 -6.47 -10.81 -9.95
C GLN A 92 -5.85 -11.11 -11.32
N GLN A 93 -6.63 -11.64 -12.27
CA GLN A 93 -6.19 -11.88 -13.64
C GLN A 93 -5.87 -10.61 -14.43
N LEU A 94 -6.32 -9.43 -13.98
CA LEU A 94 -5.94 -8.15 -14.58
C LEU A 94 -4.50 -7.73 -14.21
N CYS A 95 -3.94 -8.31 -13.14
CA CYS A 95 -2.56 -8.07 -12.74
C CYS A 95 -1.63 -9.01 -13.50
N GLU A 96 -0.97 -8.48 -14.52
CA GLU A 96 0.10 -9.17 -15.23
C GLU A 96 1.45 -8.61 -14.78
N ASP A 97 2.25 -9.43 -14.07
CA ASP A 97 3.68 -9.14 -13.93
C ASP A 97 4.27 -9.28 -15.34
N LYS A 98 4.60 -8.15 -15.99
CA LYS A 98 5.25 -8.17 -17.30
C LYS A 98 6.60 -8.86 -17.16
N LEU A 99 6.64 -10.13 -17.55
CA LEU A 99 7.88 -10.81 -17.85
C LEU A 99 8.53 -10.04 -19.00
N TRP A 100 9.61 -9.32 -18.70
CA TRP A 100 10.51 -8.87 -19.76
C TRP A 100 11.12 -10.14 -20.33
N ASN A 101 10.50 -10.69 -21.38
CA ASN A 101 11.13 -11.67 -22.24
C ASN A 101 12.30 -10.94 -22.91
N ALA A 102 13.46 -10.96 -22.27
CA ALA A 102 14.72 -10.74 -22.95
C ALA A 102 14.93 -11.95 -23.87
N VAL A 103 14.18 -11.96 -24.99
CA VAL A 103 14.56 -12.76 -26.16
C VAL A 103 15.77 -12.03 -26.72
N TRP A 104 16.94 -12.36 -26.19
CA TRP A 104 18.19 -12.12 -26.89
C TRP A 104 18.19 -13.07 -28.10
N LEU A 105 17.76 -12.55 -29.26
CA LEU A 105 18.06 -13.15 -30.56
C LEU A 105 19.54 -12.97 -30.88
#